data_AF-A0A966C9R0-F1
#
_entry.id   AF-A0A966C9R0-F1
#
_cell.length_a   1.000
_cell.length_b   1.000
_cell.length_c   1.000
_cell.angle_alpha   90.00
_cell.angle_beta   90.00
_cell.angle_gamma   90.00
#
_symmetry.space_group_name_H-M   'P 1'
#
loop_
_entity.id
_entity.type
_entity.pdbx_description
1 polymer ?
#
loop_
_entity_poly.entity_id
_entity_poly.type
_entity_poly.pdbx_seq_one_letter_code
_entity_poly.pdbx_strand_id
1 'polypeptide(L)'
;CRMLGYPAEELLGMNNRQFTDAGTAKDLFKTFNEVYRTGLPGRGGGWTLIRRDGMTRTIDASASLRRNSAGEPIGFRGVIYDTTESTQHEAALREGERHFRELFEAHP
;
A
#
# COMPACT_ATOMS: atom_id res chain seq x y z
N CYS A 1 -0.68 2.23 16.49
CA CYS A 1 -0.15 1.54 15.29
C CYS A 1 1.16 2.21 14.86
N ARG A 2 2.28 1.49 14.87
CA ARG A 2 3.60 2.06 14.52
C ARG A 2 3.73 2.49 13.06
N MET A 3 3.06 1.78 12.14
CA MET A 3 3.13 2.05 10.70
C MET A 3 2.49 3.38 10.32
N LEU A 4 1.25 3.62 10.75
CA LEU A 4 0.47 4.83 10.43
C LEU A 4 0.64 5.98 11.45
N GLY A 5 1.16 5.71 12.64
CA GLY A 5 1.35 6.72 13.69
C GLY A 5 0.09 7.11 14.46
N TYR A 6 -1.04 6.45 14.21
CA TYR A 6 -2.30 6.65 14.94
C TYR A 6 -2.45 5.66 16.11
N PRO A 7 -3.13 6.06 17.21
CA PRO A 7 -3.57 5.11 18.24
C PRO A 7 -4.58 4.11 17.65
N ALA A 8 -4.70 2.93 18.27
CA ALA A 8 -5.51 1.85 17.71
C ALA A 8 -7.01 2.22 17.70
N GLU A 9 -7.44 2.93 18.72
CA GLU A 9 -8.81 3.37 18.98
C GLU A 9 -9.27 4.38 17.92
N GLU A 10 -8.36 5.23 17.45
CA GLU A 10 -8.66 6.19 16.38
C GLU A 10 -8.70 5.51 15.02
N LEU A 11 -7.81 4.53 14.78
CA LEU A 11 -7.81 3.76 13.53
C LEU A 11 -9.08 2.92 13.37
N LEU A 12 -9.67 2.47 14.47
CA LEU A 12 -10.95 1.77 14.44
C LEU A 12 -12.05 2.73 13.97
N GLY A 13 -12.61 2.45 12.80
CA GLY A 13 -13.66 3.27 12.19
C GLY A 13 -13.15 4.29 11.16
N MET A 14 -11.84 4.52 11.07
CA MET A 14 -11.26 5.33 9.98
C MET A 14 -11.43 4.63 8.63
N ASN A 15 -11.77 5.42 7.62
CA ASN A 15 -11.74 4.98 6.24
C ASN A 15 -10.31 5.03 5.70
N ASN A 16 -9.91 4.03 4.90
CA ASN A 16 -8.57 3.99 4.29
C ASN A 16 -8.22 5.26 3.48
N ARG A 17 -9.22 5.93 2.91
CA ARG A 17 -9.05 7.18 2.15
C ARG A 17 -8.52 8.34 2.99
N GLN A 18 -8.60 8.26 4.32
CA GLN A 18 -8.11 9.30 5.22
C GLN A 18 -6.60 9.24 5.42
N PHE A 19 -5.96 8.11 5.08
CA PHE A 19 -4.53 7.88 5.29
C PHE A 19 -3.85 7.30 4.04
N THR A 20 -4.42 7.54 2.86
CA THR A 20 -3.86 7.15 1.55
C THR A 20 -4.02 8.29 0.57
N ASP A 21 -3.18 8.34 -0.46
CA ASP A 21 -3.39 9.28 -1.57
C ASP A 21 -4.54 8.82 -2.48
N ALA A 22 -5.00 9.69 -3.38
CA ALA A 22 -6.14 9.43 -4.25
C ALA A 22 -5.92 8.26 -5.24
N GLY A 23 -4.68 8.07 -5.70
CA GLY A 23 -4.31 6.94 -6.57
C GLY A 23 -4.40 5.63 -5.81
N THR A 24 -3.72 5.56 -4.66
CA THR A 24 -3.78 4.39 -3.78
C THR A 24 -5.21 4.06 -3.33
N ALA A 25 -6.01 5.07 -2.99
CA ALA A 25 -7.42 4.87 -2.61
C ALA A 25 -8.25 4.21 -3.74
N LYS A 26 -7.99 4.56 -5.00
CA LYS A 26 -8.65 3.97 -6.17
C LYS A 26 -8.22 2.51 -6.36
N ASP A 27 -6.93 2.22 -6.23
CA ASP A 27 -6.38 0.87 -6.41
C ASP A 27 -6.81 -0.07 -5.27
N LEU A 28 -6.85 0.43 -4.04
CA LEU A 28 -7.44 -0.27 -2.90
C LEU A 28 -8.91 -0.57 -3.14
N PHE A 29 -9.70 0.41 -3.58
CA PHE A 29 -11.11 0.17 -3.86
C PHE A 29 -11.30 -0.93 -4.91
N LYS A 30 -10.55 -0.88 -6.01
CA LYS A 30 -10.61 -1.90 -7.06
C LYS A 30 -10.29 -3.28 -6.50
N THR A 31 -9.17 -3.41 -5.79
CA THR A 31 -8.71 -4.69 -5.23
C THR A 31 -9.72 -5.27 -4.24
N PHE A 32 -10.20 -4.46 -3.30
CA PHE A 32 -11.16 -4.92 -2.30
C PHE A 32 -12.53 -5.23 -2.91
N ASN A 33 -12.96 -4.50 -3.95
CA ASN A 33 -14.20 -4.79 -4.66
C ASN A 33 -14.12 -6.12 -5.41
N GLU A 34 -13.00 -6.41 -6.07
CA GLU A 34 -12.77 -7.71 -6.72
C GLU A 34 -12.79 -8.87 -5.72
N VAL A 35 -12.13 -8.71 -4.57
CA VAL A 35 -12.16 -9.70 -3.46
C VAL A 35 -13.60 -9.91 -2.95
N TYR A 36 -14.38 -8.83 -2.80
CA TYR A 36 -15.77 -8.94 -2.37
C TYR A 36 -16.65 -9.70 -3.37
N ARG A 37 -16.50 -9.39 -4.66
CA ARG A 37 -17.34 -9.97 -5.73
C ARG A 37 -16.99 -11.43 -6.04
N THR A 38 -15.70 -11.76 -6.01
CA THR A 38 -15.21 -13.09 -6.41
C THR A 38 -15.01 -14.03 -5.22
N GLY A 39 -14.77 -13.47 -4.02
CA GLY A 39 -14.34 -14.23 -2.86
C GLY A 39 -12.88 -14.69 -2.91
N LEU A 40 -12.16 -14.44 -4.01
CA LEU A 40 -10.75 -14.79 -4.16
C LEU A 40 -9.86 -13.75 -3.45
N PRO A 41 -8.76 -14.16 -2.78
CA PRO A 41 -7.83 -13.21 -2.20
C PRO A 41 -7.17 -12.32 -3.25
N GLY A 42 -6.99 -11.04 -2.90
CA GLY A 42 -6.34 -10.03 -3.72
C GLY A 42 -5.02 -9.60 -3.11
N ARG A 43 -4.09 -9.12 -3.95
CA ARG A 43 -2.82 -8.53 -3.52
C ARG A 43 -2.50 -7.30 -4.35
N GLY A 44 -1.79 -6.36 -3.74
CA GLY A 44 -1.26 -5.17 -4.39
C GLY A 44 0.03 -4.72 -3.73
N GLY A 45 0.75 -3.85 -4.42
CA GLY A 45 2.05 -3.35 -3.99
C GLY A 45 2.30 -1.94 -4.45
N GLY A 46 3.30 -1.30 -3.85
CA GLY A 46 3.68 0.09 -4.15
C GLY A 46 2.63 1.13 -3.72
N TRP A 47 1.72 0.76 -2.82
CA TRP A 47 0.69 1.66 -2.31
C TRP A 47 1.25 2.64 -1.30
N THR A 48 0.77 3.88 -1.33
CA THR A 48 1.26 4.92 -0.41
C THR A 48 0.29 5.12 0.74
N LEU A 49 0.79 4.93 1.96
CA LEU A 49 0.14 5.36 3.19
C LEU A 49 0.68 6.72 3.63
N ILE A 50 -0.21 7.57 4.13
CA ILE A 50 0.10 8.87 4.72
C ILE A 50 -0.07 8.73 6.23
N ARG A 51 1.03 8.88 6.96
CA ARG A 51 1.05 8.81 8.43
C ARG A 51 0.44 10.07 9.04
N ARG A 52 0.09 9.98 10.34
CA ARG A 52 -0.42 11.13 11.12
C ARG A 52 0.54 12.32 11.14
N ASP A 53 1.84 12.06 11.07
CA ASP A 53 2.91 13.07 11.02
C ASP A 53 3.14 13.64 9.60
N GLY A 54 2.35 13.20 8.61
CA GLY A 54 2.46 13.60 7.21
C GLY A 54 3.52 12.83 6.41
N MET A 55 4.35 11.99 7.04
CA MET A 55 5.32 11.18 6.32
C MET A 55 4.62 10.07 5.52
N THR A 56 5.19 9.72 4.37
CA THR A 56 4.68 8.62 3.55
C THR A 56 5.38 7.31 3.87
N ARG A 57 4.66 6.21 3.64
CA ARG A 57 5.18 4.84 3.64
C ARG A 57 4.69 4.12 2.40
N THR A 58 5.57 3.37 1.77
CA THR A 58 5.22 2.46 0.69
C THR A 58 4.91 1.10 1.29
N ILE A 59 3.78 0.52 0.90
CA ILE A 59 3.35 -0.77 1.40
C ILE A 59 2.97 -1.71 0.27
N ASP A 60 3.12 -2.98 0.59
CA ASP A 60 2.49 -4.09 -0.12
C ASP A 60 1.46 -4.73 0.79
N ALA A 61 0.35 -5.19 0.23
CA ALA A 61 -0.69 -5.80 1.03
C ALA A 61 -1.47 -6.88 0.29
N SER A 62 -1.98 -7.82 1.08
CA SER A 62 -2.96 -8.80 0.63
C SER A 62 -4.26 -8.64 1.41
N ALA A 63 -5.39 -8.97 0.78
CA ALA A 63 -6.71 -8.92 1.38
C ALA A 63 -7.48 -10.21 1.05
N SER A 64 -8.21 -10.72 2.04
CA SER A 64 -9.11 -11.87 1.89
C SER A 64 -10.48 -11.54 2.48
N LEU A 65 -11.52 -12.14 1.92
CA LEU A 65 -12.89 -11.94 2.37
C LEU A 65 -13.13 -12.78 3.63
N ARG A 66 -13.60 -12.14 4.71
CA ARG A 66 -14.06 -12.84 5.91
C ARG A 66 -15.53 -13.19 5.77
N ARG A 67 -15.87 -14.43 6.13
CA ARG A 67 -17.25 -14.93 6.15
C ARG A 67 -17.64 -15.36 7.56
N ASN A 68 -18.92 -15.23 7.90
CA ASN A 68 -19.48 -15.84 9.11
C ASN A 68 -19.73 -17.35 8.89
N SER A 69 -20.27 -18.04 9.90
CA SER A 69 -20.62 -19.47 9.82
C SER A 69 -21.70 -19.78 8.79
N ALA A 70 -22.53 -18.81 8.42
CA ALA A 70 -23.54 -18.93 7.37
C ALA A 70 -22.97 -18.68 5.95
N GLY A 71 -21.68 -18.35 5.83
CA GLY A 71 -21.01 -18.07 4.56
C GLY A 71 -21.17 -16.63 4.06
N GLU A 72 -21.79 -15.74 4.83
CA GLU A 72 -22.04 -14.35 4.44
C GLU A 72 -20.80 -13.48 4.65
N PRO A 73 -20.47 -12.57 3.71
CA PRO A 73 -19.34 -11.65 3.88
C PRO A 73 -19.55 -10.68 5.06
N ILE A 74 -18.59 -10.66 5.99
CA ILE A 74 -18.62 -9.79 7.19
C ILE A 74 -17.46 -8.78 7.24
N GLY A 75 -16.66 -8.71 6.18
CA GLY A 75 -15.55 -7.77 6.06
C GLY A 75 -14.32 -8.41 5.43
N PHE A 76 -13.16 -7.79 5.65
CA PHE A 76 -11.89 -8.23 5.06
C PHE A 76 -10.85 -8.50 6.14
N ARG A 77 -9.90 -9.37 5.82
CA ARG A 77 -8.66 -9.52 6.55
C ARG A 77 -7.51 -9.12 5.65
N GLY A 78 -6.79 -8.09 6.05
CA GLY A 78 -5.59 -7.62 5.36
C GLY A 78 -4.31 -8.03 6.07
N VAL A 79 -3.24 -8.23 5.31
CA VAL A 79 -1.86 -8.29 5.81
C VAL A 79 -1.07 -7.24 5.05
N ILE A 80 -0.35 -6.38 5.77
CA ILE A 80 0.38 -5.23 5.22
C ILE A 80 1.86 -5.39 5.55
N TYR A 81 2.70 -5.21 4.54
CA TYR A 81 4.16 -5.20 4.62
C TYR A 81 4.66 -3.81 4.29
N ASP A 82 5.49 -3.23 5.16
CA ASP A 82 6.17 -1.97 4.88
C ASP A 82 7.35 -2.25 3.94
N THR A 83 7.29 -1.69 2.73
CA THR A 83 8.32 -1.82 1.70
C THR A 83 9.02 -0.48 1.42
N THR A 84 8.85 0.50 2.30
CA THR A 84 9.40 1.86 2.15
C THR A 84 10.91 1.84 1.95
N GLU A 85 11.63 1.13 2.83
CA GLU A 85 13.10 1.08 2.78
C GLU A 85 13.60 0.43 1.49
N SER A 86 13.04 -0.74 1.13
CA SER A 86 13.43 -1.44 -0.10
C SER A 86 13.15 -0.60 -1.34
N THR A 87 12.00 0.08 -1.39
CA THR A 87 11.62 0.95 -2.51
C THR A 87 12.56 2.15 -2.63
N GLN A 88 12.97 2.74 -1.50
CA GLN A 88 13.91 3.87 -1.48
C GLN A 88 15.31 3.47 -1.95
N HIS A 89 15.83 2.32 -1.49
CA HIS A 89 17.13 1.82 -1.94
C HIS A 89 17.14 1.53 -3.44
N GLU A 90 16.08 0.92 -3.96
CA GLU A 90 15.97 0.64 -5.40
C GLU A 90 15.87 1.93 -6.23
N ALA A 91 15.13 2.93 -5.75
CA ALA A 91 15.02 4.23 -6.41
C ALA A 91 16.37 4.95 -6.46
N ALA A 92 17.11 4.98 -5.35
CA ALA A 92 18.44 5.59 -5.29
C ALA A 92 19.45 4.90 -6.23
N LEU A 93 19.40 3.57 -6.31
CA LEU A 93 20.23 2.81 -7.25
C LEU A 93 19.92 3.17 -8.70
N ARG A 94 18.64 3.19 -9.08
CA ARG A 94 18.21 3.56 -10.44
C ARG A 94 18.57 4.99 -10.81
N GLU A 95 18.50 5.93 -9.87
CA GLU A 95 18.88 7.33 -10.08
C GLU A 95 20.39 7.44 -10.32
N GLY A 96 21.20 6.73 -9.52
CA GLY A 96 22.65 6.66 -9.73
C GLY A 96 23.03 6.06 -11.09
N GLU A 97 22.39 4.95 -11.50
CA GLU A 97 22.60 4.32 -12.81
C GLU A 97 22.22 5.25 -13.97
N ARG A 98 21.11 5.99 -13.83
CA ARG A 98 20.68 6.96 -14.84
C ARG A 98 21.69 8.10 -14.97
N HIS A 99 22.10 8.68 -13.84
CA HIS A 99 23.07 9.77 -13.83
C HIS A 99 24.41 9.33 -14.42
N PHE A 100 24.89 8.13 -14.08
CA PHE A 100 26.11 7.57 -14.66
C PHE A 100 25.97 7.39 -16.19
N ARG A 101 24.85 6.85 -16.67
CA ARG A 101 24.59 6.66 -18.10
C ARG A 101 24.60 7.99 -18.86
N GLU A 102 23.91 9.00 -18.34
CA GLU A 102 23.85 10.34 -18.96
C GLU A 102 25.25 10.97 -19.08
N LEU A 103 26.11 10.82 -18.06
CA LEU A 103 27.48 11.31 -18.11
C LEU A 103 28.34 10.62 -19.18
N PHE A 104 28.22 9.30 -19.32
CA PHE A 104 28.97 8.54 -20.33
C PHE A 104 28.44 8.76 -21.76
N GLU A 105 27.14 8.96 -21.93
CA GLU A 105 26.56 9.28 -23.25
C GLU A 105 26.85 10.74 -23.67
N ALA A 106 27.09 11.65 -22.72
CA ALA A 106 27.43 13.04 -22.98
C ALA A 106 28.93 13.29 -23.33
N HIS A 107 29.78 12.25 -23.29
CA HIS A 107 31.20 12.33 -23.67
C HIS A 107 31.58 11.16 -24.62
N PRO A 108 31.56 11.39 -25.95
CA PRO A 108 32.06 10.43 -26.94
C PRO A 108 33.58 10.20 -26.87
#